data_AF-A0AAV4JBC0-F1
#
_entry.id   AF-A0AAV4JBC0-F1
#
_cell.length_a   1.000
_cell.length_b   1.000
_cell.length_c   1.000
_cell.angle_alpha   90.00
_cell.angle_beta   90.00
_cell.angle_gamma   90.00
#
_symmetry.space_group_name_H-M   'P 1'
#
loop_
_entity.id
_entity.type
_entity.pdbx_description
1 polymer ?
#
loop_
_entity_poly.entity_id
_entity_poly.type
_entity_poly.pdbx_seq_one_letter_code
_entity_poly.pdbx_strand_id
1 'polypeptide(L)'
;MISIIIFINLVVVVVVVVVVVVVVVVVVVVVVVIITIIIIIMSPSLFPSNPANVIVDRMRYSAADAFKAQTFELPREASEGVWSISANFEGSDNKYSETKTVEFEVREYVLPRFSADLKINTDVISRNTGWVEFDVTGKYVYGRNLQGTVEMQLGTWDENDGIRLLPERYGKVLEKGNAKLYAMMSKVFPEASEFPEEKRLYVTVNVTEAGTGENQTLVDTTTILSHPYYKIDFSASDQYFKPGFPFTLKAAIRSQAGKPTPSVPLYAVVIFKDKNGNRIGKKKTYEKADQSSNLVKVYQVSEKTEKMEILVGVLDWMRHVFTDYKHFPEKLKSGTNQYIHISMEKPIGVR
;
A
#
# COMPACT_ATOMS: atom_id res chain seq x y z
N MET A 1 43.77 13.20 -17.73
CA MET A 1 42.56 13.44 -18.54
C MET A 1 41.43 12.73 -17.81
N ILE A 2 40.60 13.48 -17.09
CA ILE A 2 39.53 12.93 -16.25
C ILE A 2 38.34 12.68 -17.18
N SER A 3 38.05 11.42 -17.47
CA SER A 3 36.85 11.04 -18.20
C SER A 3 35.64 11.24 -17.29
N ILE A 4 34.83 12.25 -17.59
CA ILE A 4 33.54 12.46 -16.95
C ILE A 4 32.55 11.48 -17.60
N ILE A 5 32.09 10.50 -16.83
CA ILE A 5 30.97 9.64 -17.21
C ILE A 5 29.69 10.40 -16.86
N ILE A 6 28.97 10.87 -17.87
CA ILE A 6 27.65 11.50 -17.71
C ILE A 6 26.61 10.40 -17.91
N PHE A 7 25.83 10.11 -16.87
CA PHE A 7 24.63 9.27 -17.00
C PHE A 7 23.49 10.13 -17.56
N ILE A 8 23.00 9.78 -18.75
CA ILE A 8 21.76 10.34 -19.32
C ILE A 8 20.63 9.43 -18.83
N ASN A 9 19.54 10.00 -18.33
CA ASN A 9 18.32 9.25 -18.01
C ASN A 9 17.28 9.53 -19.09
N LEU A 10 16.97 8.54 -19.93
CA LEU A 10 15.85 8.63 -20.86
C LEU A 10 14.53 8.51 -20.07
N VAL A 11 13.63 9.48 -20.25
CA VAL A 11 12.29 9.49 -19.65
C VAL A 11 11.26 9.50 -20.76
N VAL A 12 10.35 8.52 -20.75
CA VAL A 12 9.20 8.45 -21.66
C VAL A 12 7.95 8.60 -20.79
N VAL A 13 7.12 9.59 -21.10
CA VAL A 13 5.83 9.82 -20.42
C VAL A 13 4.74 9.63 -21.45
N VAL A 14 3.75 8.80 -21.12
CA VAL A 14 2.54 8.61 -21.94
C VAL A 14 1.40 9.31 -21.23
N VAL A 15 0.82 10.31 -21.89
CA VAL A 15 -0.40 10.99 -21.43
C VAL A 15 -1.51 10.57 -22.39
N VAL A 16 -2.53 9.88 -21.89
CA VAL A 16 -3.71 9.52 -22.67
C VAL A 16 -4.76 10.60 -22.47
N VAL A 17 -4.95 11.46 -23.47
CA VAL A 17 -6.01 12.48 -23.47
C VAL A 17 -7.21 11.95 -24.25
N VAL A 18 -8.33 11.73 -23.56
CA VAL A 18 -9.61 11.40 -24.19
C VAL A 18 -10.34 12.71 -24.51
N VAL A 19 -10.26 13.18 -25.76
CA VAL A 19 -11.01 14.35 -26.21
C VAL A 19 -12.41 13.90 -26.66
N VAL A 20 -13.44 14.23 -25.88
CA VAL A 20 -14.84 14.00 -26.27
C VAL A 20 -15.34 15.21 -27.05
N VAL A 21 -15.20 15.18 -28.39
CA VAL A 21 -15.96 16.07 -29.27
C VAL A 21 -17.23 15.32 -29.66
N VAL A 22 -18.39 15.88 -29.31
CA VAL A 22 -19.67 15.42 -29.85
C VAL A 22 -19.53 15.49 -31.38
N VAL A 23 -19.63 14.33 -32.03
CA VAL A 23 -19.27 14.01 -33.43
C VAL A 23 -17.86 13.38 -33.57
N VAL A 24 -17.87 12.04 -33.53
CA VAL A 24 -16.92 11.05 -34.07
C VAL A 24 -15.54 11.57 -34.50
N VAL A 25 -14.65 11.87 -33.53
CA VAL A 25 -13.19 11.70 -33.65
C VAL A 25 -12.62 11.56 -32.24
N VAL A 26 -11.95 10.44 -31.93
CA VAL A 26 -11.11 10.33 -30.72
C VAL A 26 -9.72 10.81 -31.12
N VAL A 27 -9.34 12.02 -30.71
CA VAL A 27 -7.97 12.53 -30.88
C VAL A 27 -7.20 12.24 -29.59
N VAL A 28 -6.18 11.38 -29.66
CA VAL A 28 -5.26 11.09 -28.55
C VAL A 28 -4.06 12.01 -28.68
N VAL A 29 -3.83 12.91 -27.72
CA VAL A 29 -2.65 13.80 -27.71
C VAL A 29 -1.63 13.25 -26.72
N VAL A 30 -0.44 12.85 -27.20
CA VAL A 30 0.66 12.32 -26.37
C VAL A 30 1.79 13.36 -26.26
N VAL A 31 2.19 13.70 -25.04
CA VAL A 31 3.27 14.66 -24.74
C VAL A 31 4.44 13.91 -24.12
N VAL A 32 5.61 13.88 -24.78
CA VAL A 32 6.82 13.20 -24.32
C VAL A 32 7.91 14.21 -23.94
N VAL A 33 8.52 14.02 -22.76
CA VAL A 33 9.48 14.94 -22.13
C VAL A 33 10.86 14.25 -22.02
N ILE A 34 11.81 14.51 -22.93
CA ILE A 34 13.22 14.04 -22.91
C ILE A 34 14.18 15.22 -22.58
N ILE A 35 15.17 15.05 -21.71
CA ILE A 35 16.13 16.12 -21.34
C ILE A 35 17.55 15.66 -21.66
N THR A 36 18.27 16.35 -22.55
CA THR A 36 19.74 16.45 -22.53
C THR A 36 20.23 17.68 -23.32
N ILE A 37 21.31 18.32 -22.86
CA ILE A 37 21.90 19.55 -23.44
C ILE A 37 23.30 19.26 -24.03
N ILE A 38 23.55 19.83 -25.23
CA ILE A 38 24.77 19.96 -26.07
C ILE A 38 25.03 18.87 -27.14
N ILE A 39 24.60 19.25 -28.35
CA ILE A 39 25.08 19.01 -29.74
C ILE A 39 26.11 17.89 -29.96
N ILE A 40 25.59 16.72 -30.39
CA ILE A 40 26.15 15.87 -31.45
C ILE A 40 24.95 15.40 -32.30
N ILE A 41 25.05 15.48 -33.62
CA ILE A 41 23.98 15.09 -34.57
C ILE A 41 23.67 13.60 -34.36
N MET A 42 22.53 13.29 -33.73
CA MET A 42 22.13 11.92 -33.38
C MET A 42 20.62 11.74 -33.49
N SER A 43 20.18 10.53 -33.86
CA SER A 43 18.80 10.26 -34.27
C SER A 43 18.04 9.30 -33.33
N PRO A 44 17.43 9.77 -32.22
CA PRO A 44 16.51 8.94 -31.44
C PRO A 44 15.35 8.41 -32.29
N SER A 45 14.91 7.18 -31.99
CA SER A 45 13.84 6.51 -32.71
C SER A 45 12.72 6.04 -31.79
N LEU A 46 11.48 6.17 -32.26
CA LEU A 46 10.25 5.86 -31.53
C LEU A 46 9.46 4.82 -32.30
N PHE A 47 9.01 3.77 -31.60
CA PHE A 47 8.27 2.68 -32.22
C PHE A 47 7.11 2.25 -31.31
N PRO A 48 5.86 2.65 -31.61
CA PRO A 48 4.70 1.99 -31.04
C PRO A 48 4.58 0.55 -31.56
N SER A 49 4.22 -0.38 -30.68
CA SER A 49 3.91 -1.76 -31.01
C SER A 49 2.55 -2.19 -30.46
N ASN A 50 1.90 -3.08 -31.19
CA ASN A 50 0.65 -3.70 -30.76
C ASN A 50 0.90 -4.87 -29.78
N PRO A 51 -0.16 -5.50 -29.21
CA PRO A 51 -0.04 -6.61 -28.28
C PRO A 51 0.64 -7.86 -28.85
N ALA A 52 0.75 -7.97 -30.18
CA ALA A 52 1.50 -9.02 -30.88
C ALA A 52 2.99 -8.66 -31.09
N ASN A 53 3.47 -7.58 -30.45
CA ASN A 53 4.82 -7.02 -30.62
C ASN A 53 5.16 -6.60 -32.06
N VAL A 54 4.15 -6.34 -32.89
CA VAL A 54 4.34 -5.80 -34.24
C VAL A 54 4.51 -4.29 -34.13
N ILE A 55 5.63 -3.77 -34.66
CA ILE A 55 5.88 -2.33 -34.76
C ILE A 55 4.90 -1.75 -35.78
N VAL A 56 4.01 -0.87 -35.32
CA VAL A 56 2.97 -0.26 -36.17
C VAL A 56 3.39 1.07 -36.77
N ASP A 57 4.38 1.74 -36.17
CA ASP A 57 4.95 2.98 -36.69
C ASP A 57 6.42 3.11 -36.26
N ARG A 58 7.19 3.90 -37.01
CA ARG A 58 8.61 4.14 -36.78
C ARG A 58 8.96 5.57 -37.15
N MET A 59 9.37 6.33 -36.14
CA MET A 59 9.84 7.70 -36.34
C MET A 59 11.30 7.85 -35.92
N ARG A 60 12.04 8.71 -36.63
CA ARG A 60 13.40 9.11 -36.30
C ARG A 60 13.44 10.62 -36.17
N TYR A 61 14.03 11.11 -35.09
CA TYR A 61 14.11 12.53 -34.81
C TYR A 61 15.56 12.96 -34.71
N SER A 62 15.88 14.20 -35.06
CA SER A 62 17.15 14.80 -34.66
C SER A 62 17.09 15.20 -33.20
N ALA A 63 18.16 14.96 -32.44
CA ALA A 63 18.29 15.39 -31.04
C ALA A 63 18.48 16.93 -30.87
N ALA A 64 18.10 17.74 -31.86
CA ALA A 64 18.20 19.20 -31.79
C ALA A 64 17.23 19.80 -30.75
N ASP A 65 16.05 19.21 -30.61
CA ASP A 65 15.07 19.57 -29.60
C ASP A 65 15.10 18.53 -28.47
N ALA A 66 15.20 18.98 -27.22
CA ALA A 66 15.18 18.09 -26.07
C ALA A 66 13.83 17.34 -25.98
N PHE A 67 12.72 18.03 -26.26
CA PHE A 67 11.37 17.48 -26.13
C PHE A 67 10.72 17.22 -27.48
N LYS A 68 10.10 16.04 -27.65
CA LYS A 68 9.33 15.71 -28.84
C LYS A 68 7.92 15.24 -28.49
N ALA A 69 6.94 16.09 -28.73
CA ALA A 69 5.54 15.68 -28.71
C ALA A 69 5.17 15.03 -30.05
N GLN A 70 4.44 13.91 -30.01
CA GLN A 70 3.96 13.22 -31.19
C GLN A 70 2.57 12.67 -30.93
N THR A 71 1.68 12.83 -31.90
CA THR A 71 0.35 12.22 -31.87
C THR A 71 0.39 10.95 -32.73
N PHE A 72 -0.15 9.86 -32.19
CA PHE A 72 -0.38 8.62 -32.91
C PHE A 72 -1.85 8.24 -32.78
N GLU A 73 -2.54 8.13 -33.91
CA GLU A 73 -3.93 7.69 -33.96
C GLU A 73 -3.98 6.16 -34.08
N LEU A 74 -4.68 5.51 -33.15
CA LEU A 74 -4.88 4.06 -33.22
C LEU A 74 -5.70 3.71 -34.47
N PRO A 75 -5.34 2.64 -35.21
CA PRO A 75 -6.16 2.13 -36.30
C PRO A 75 -7.59 1.83 -35.83
N ARG A 76 -8.59 2.01 -36.70
CA ARG A 76 -10.00 1.73 -36.36
C ARG A 76 -10.24 0.29 -35.89
N GLU A 77 -9.47 -0.65 -36.41
CA GLU A 77 -9.51 -2.08 -36.06
C GLU A 77 -8.31 -2.47 -35.19
N ALA A 78 -7.86 -1.56 -34.32
CA ALA A 78 -6.78 -1.86 -33.37
C ALA A 78 -7.17 -3.03 -32.45
N SER A 79 -6.28 -4.01 -32.32
CA SER A 79 -6.46 -5.11 -31.38
C SER A 79 -6.46 -4.61 -29.94
N GLU A 80 -7.43 -5.07 -29.16
CA GLU A 80 -7.45 -4.83 -27.72
C GLU A 80 -6.24 -5.51 -27.02
N GLY A 81 -5.83 -4.96 -25.89
CA GLY A 81 -4.74 -5.48 -25.07
C GLY A 81 -3.72 -4.41 -24.71
N VAL A 82 -2.56 -4.85 -24.23
CA VAL A 82 -1.47 -3.97 -23.82
C VAL A 82 -0.62 -3.61 -25.03
N TRP A 83 -0.58 -2.33 -25.35
CA TRP A 83 0.28 -1.74 -26.36
C TRP A 83 1.50 -1.12 -25.69
N SER A 84 2.59 -0.96 -26.44
CA SER A 84 3.81 -0.37 -25.91
C SER A 84 4.36 0.72 -26.82
N ILE A 85 5.01 1.71 -26.23
CA ILE A 85 5.82 2.70 -26.94
C ILE A 85 7.26 2.53 -26.46
N SER A 86 8.15 2.21 -27.41
CA SER A 86 9.58 2.09 -27.14
C SER A 86 10.34 3.25 -27.77
N ALA A 87 11.13 3.96 -26.96
CA ALA A 87 12.09 4.96 -27.42
C ALA A 87 13.50 4.38 -27.30
N ASN A 88 14.22 4.36 -28.41
CA ASN A 88 15.61 3.90 -28.48
C ASN A 88 16.53 5.08 -28.84
N PHE A 89 17.52 5.31 -28.01
CA PHE A 89 18.62 6.23 -28.27
C PHE A 89 19.85 5.44 -28.73
N GLU A 90 20.24 5.60 -30.00
CA GLU A 90 21.44 4.96 -30.56
C GLU A 90 22.63 5.93 -30.56
N GLY A 91 23.66 5.60 -29.77
CA GLY A 91 24.98 6.24 -29.72
C GLY A 91 25.71 6.23 -31.05
N SER A 92 26.60 7.21 -31.30
CA SER A 92 27.39 7.33 -32.55
C SER A 92 28.25 6.10 -32.90
N ASP A 93 28.50 5.22 -31.94
CA ASP A 93 29.41 4.07 -32.07
C ASP A 93 28.72 2.71 -31.85
N ASN A 94 27.38 2.65 -31.81
CA ASN A 94 26.59 1.47 -31.40
C ASN A 94 26.95 0.87 -30.01
N LYS A 95 27.82 1.53 -29.24
CA LYS A 95 28.29 1.09 -27.90
C LYS A 95 27.35 1.50 -26.76
N TYR A 96 26.55 2.53 -26.97
CA TYR A 96 25.60 3.05 -25.99
C TYR A 96 24.24 3.10 -26.66
N SER A 97 23.41 2.10 -26.39
CA SER A 97 21.99 2.10 -26.74
C SER A 97 21.18 2.07 -25.44
N GLU A 98 20.29 3.04 -25.25
CA GLU A 98 19.35 3.02 -24.15
C GLU A 98 17.93 2.95 -24.71
N THR A 99 17.19 1.93 -24.28
CA THR A 99 15.78 1.76 -24.65
C THR A 99 14.92 1.93 -23.41
N LYS A 100 13.87 2.75 -23.53
CA LYS A 100 12.80 2.84 -22.53
C LYS A 100 11.48 2.50 -23.20
N THR A 101 10.71 1.66 -22.52
CA THR A 101 9.40 1.21 -22.97
C THR A 101 8.36 1.59 -21.93
N VAL A 102 7.23 2.11 -22.38
CA VAL A 102 6.04 2.35 -21.55
C VAL A 102 4.88 1.59 -22.16
N GLU A 103 4.07 0.99 -21.32
CA GLU A 103 2.90 0.19 -21.71
C GLU A 103 1.60 0.96 -21.42
N PHE A 104 0.58 0.75 -22.26
CA PHE A 104 -0.76 1.30 -22.09
C PHE A 104 -1.81 0.32 -22.61
N GLU A 105 -3.01 0.31 -22.01
CA GLU A 105 -4.10 -0.58 -22.40
C GLU A 105 -4.97 0.06 -23.48
N VAL A 106 -5.23 -0.69 -24.55
CA VAL A 106 -6.23 -0.36 -25.57
C VAL A 106 -7.39 -1.32 -25.42
N ARG A 107 -8.60 -0.79 -25.27
CA ARG A 107 -9.85 -1.56 -25.22
C ARG A 107 -10.99 -0.69 -25.71
N GLU A 108 -12.09 -1.31 -26.12
CA GLU A 108 -13.32 -0.58 -26.36
C GLU A 108 -13.78 0.11 -25.06
N TYR A 109 -13.96 1.44 -25.12
CA TYR A 109 -14.41 2.22 -23.97
C TYR A 109 -15.74 2.88 -24.29
N VAL A 110 -16.80 2.37 -23.68
CA VAL A 110 -18.07 3.07 -23.60
C VAL A 110 -17.99 4.01 -22.42
N LEU A 111 -18.11 5.32 -22.65
CA LEU A 111 -18.13 6.31 -21.58
C LEU A 111 -19.33 6.01 -20.67
N PRO A 112 -19.11 5.57 -19.41
CA PRO A 112 -20.22 5.30 -18.51
C PRO A 112 -20.92 6.62 -18.18
N ARG A 113 -22.26 6.59 -18.05
CA ARG A 113 -23.03 7.80 -17.76
C ARG A 113 -22.88 8.28 -16.31
N PHE A 114 -22.37 7.42 -15.45
CA PHE A 114 -22.07 7.69 -14.05
C PHE A 114 -20.79 6.97 -13.59
N SER A 115 -20.27 7.39 -12.46
CA SER A 115 -19.22 6.69 -11.72
C SER A 115 -19.64 6.47 -10.27
N ALA A 116 -19.34 5.29 -9.75
CA ALA A 116 -19.50 4.94 -8.36
C ALA A 116 -18.15 4.60 -7.72
N ASP A 117 -18.06 4.80 -6.40
CA ASP A 117 -16.88 4.54 -5.58
C ASP A 117 -17.31 3.90 -4.24
N LEU A 118 -16.47 3.03 -3.69
CA LEU A 118 -16.69 2.34 -2.42
C LEU A 118 -15.55 2.66 -1.46
N LYS A 119 -15.89 3.08 -0.24
CA LYS A 119 -14.95 3.25 0.87
C LYS A 119 -15.35 2.40 2.05
N ILE A 120 -14.38 1.69 2.62
CA ILE A 120 -14.53 0.89 3.83
C ILE A 120 -13.84 1.64 4.97
N ASN A 121 -14.51 1.76 6.11
CA ASN A 121 -14.00 2.55 7.24
C ASN A 121 -12.84 1.90 8.03
N THR A 122 -12.46 0.67 7.68
CA THR A 122 -11.38 -0.09 8.32
C THR A 122 -10.55 -0.83 7.28
N ASP A 123 -9.27 -1.02 7.59
CA ASP A 123 -8.31 -1.80 6.81
C ASP A 123 -8.14 -3.23 7.34
N VAL A 124 -8.50 -3.46 8.60
CA VAL A 124 -8.43 -4.77 9.25
C VAL A 124 -9.73 -5.04 9.99
N ILE A 125 -10.25 -6.25 9.83
CA ILE A 125 -11.37 -6.80 10.61
C ILE A 125 -10.81 -7.91 11.49
N SER A 126 -11.10 -7.83 12.77
CA SER A 126 -10.71 -8.82 13.77
C SER A 126 -11.95 -9.43 14.41
N ARG A 127 -11.79 -10.53 15.16
CA ARG A 127 -12.90 -11.18 15.86
C ARG A 127 -13.69 -10.24 16.79
N ASN A 128 -13.07 -9.19 17.32
CA ASN A 128 -13.70 -8.23 18.23
C ASN A 128 -14.28 -7.00 17.51
N THR A 129 -14.14 -6.92 16.18
CA THR A 129 -14.70 -5.82 15.41
C THR A 129 -16.23 -5.88 15.52
N GLY A 130 -16.88 -4.79 15.93
CA GLY A 130 -18.34 -4.75 16.08
C GLY A 130 -19.06 -4.56 14.75
N TRP A 131 -18.92 -3.38 14.16
CA TRP A 131 -19.60 -2.98 12.93
C TRP A 131 -18.58 -2.44 11.92
N VAL A 132 -18.82 -2.71 10.64
CA VAL A 132 -18.07 -2.13 9.52
C VAL A 132 -19.01 -1.25 8.70
N GLU A 133 -18.55 -0.05 8.37
CA GLU A 133 -19.27 0.91 7.52
C GLU A 133 -18.70 0.85 6.10
N PHE A 134 -19.60 0.70 5.14
CA PHE A 134 -19.33 0.76 3.71
C PHE A 134 -20.03 2.00 3.17
N ASP A 135 -19.24 2.95 2.68
CA ASP A 135 -19.70 4.21 2.12
C ASP A 135 -19.62 4.13 0.59
N VAL A 136 -20.79 4.02 -0.05
CA VAL A 136 -20.92 3.96 -1.50
C VAL A 136 -21.36 5.33 -2.00
N THR A 137 -20.57 5.91 -2.91
CA THR A 137 -20.91 7.18 -3.56
C THR A 137 -21.12 6.97 -5.05
N GLY A 138 -22.01 7.76 -5.63
CA GLY A 138 -22.31 7.72 -7.06
C GLY A 138 -22.60 9.12 -7.60
N LYS A 139 -22.01 9.44 -8.75
CA LYS A 139 -22.24 10.70 -9.46
C LYS A 139 -22.34 10.46 -10.95
N TYR A 140 -23.21 11.21 -11.61
CA TYR A 140 -23.20 11.28 -13.06
C TYR A 140 -21.93 11.98 -13.55
N VAL A 141 -21.48 11.68 -14.77
CA VAL A 141 -20.29 12.32 -15.37
C VAL A 141 -20.41 13.84 -15.48
N TYR A 142 -21.63 14.37 -15.55
CA TYR A 142 -21.92 15.81 -15.55
C TYR A 142 -22.03 16.42 -14.14
N GLY A 143 -21.62 15.68 -13.10
CA GLY A 143 -21.39 16.19 -11.74
C GLY A 143 -22.58 16.15 -10.78
N ARG A 144 -23.80 15.79 -11.25
CA ARG A 144 -24.96 15.63 -10.35
C ARG A 144 -24.90 14.31 -9.59
N ASN A 145 -25.58 14.28 -8.45
CA ASN A 145 -25.71 13.09 -7.63
C ASN A 145 -26.47 11.99 -8.37
N LEU A 146 -25.93 10.77 -8.34
CA LEU A 146 -26.57 9.60 -8.94
C LEU A 146 -27.87 9.25 -8.20
N GLN A 147 -28.90 8.91 -8.97
CA GLN A 147 -30.12 8.31 -8.45
C GLN A 147 -30.13 6.84 -8.83
N GLY A 148 -30.26 5.96 -7.84
CA GLY A 148 -30.12 4.54 -8.07
C GLY A 148 -30.17 3.72 -6.79
N THR A 149 -29.93 2.43 -6.93
CA THR A 149 -29.89 1.47 -5.83
C THR A 149 -28.51 0.83 -5.75
N VAL A 150 -28.14 0.43 -4.54
CA VAL A 150 -26.90 -0.26 -4.22
C VAL A 150 -27.24 -1.62 -3.64
N GLU A 151 -26.64 -2.67 -4.18
CA GLU A 151 -26.69 -4.03 -3.64
C GLU A 151 -25.27 -4.50 -3.36
N MET A 152 -24.99 -4.83 -2.10
CA MET A 152 -23.68 -5.28 -1.64
C MET A 152 -23.75 -6.75 -1.20
N GLN A 153 -22.78 -7.54 -1.66
CA GLN A 153 -22.54 -8.90 -1.22
C GLN A 153 -21.13 -9.03 -0.64
N LEU A 154 -21.03 -9.68 0.52
CA LEU A 154 -19.75 -9.95 1.18
C LEU A 154 -19.25 -11.36 0.86
N GLY A 155 -17.94 -11.55 1.02
CA GLY A 155 -17.25 -12.80 0.83
C GLY A 155 -15.90 -12.79 1.54
N THR A 156 -15.17 -13.89 1.40
CA THR A 156 -13.75 -13.99 1.72
C THR A 156 -12.97 -14.26 0.45
N TRP A 157 -11.77 -13.71 0.35
CA TRP A 157 -10.85 -13.98 -0.76
C TRP A 157 -9.48 -14.38 -0.22
N ASP A 158 -8.88 -15.40 -0.82
CA ASP A 158 -7.50 -15.81 -0.63
C ASP A 158 -6.90 -16.23 -1.98
N GLU A 159 -5.58 -16.19 -2.11
CA GLU A 159 -4.86 -16.61 -3.31
C GLU A 159 -5.07 -18.10 -3.63
N ASN A 160 -5.18 -18.95 -2.59
CA ASN A 160 -5.32 -20.40 -2.77
C ASN A 160 -6.77 -20.84 -3.04
N ASP A 161 -7.71 -20.32 -2.24
CA ASP A 161 -9.12 -20.74 -2.27
C ASP A 161 -10.00 -19.92 -3.23
N GLY A 162 -9.48 -18.79 -3.72
CA GLY A 162 -10.25 -17.84 -4.52
C GLY A 162 -11.38 -17.16 -3.72
N ILE A 163 -12.49 -16.86 -4.40
CA ILE A 163 -13.63 -16.14 -3.81
C ILE A 163 -14.62 -17.13 -3.19
N ARG A 164 -14.95 -16.94 -1.92
CA ARG A 164 -16.05 -17.61 -1.23
C ARG A 164 -17.08 -16.58 -0.78
N LEU A 165 -18.27 -16.62 -1.37
CA LEU A 165 -19.35 -15.70 -1.02
C LEU A 165 -19.97 -16.06 0.34
N LEU A 166 -20.32 -15.02 1.09
CA LEU A 166 -21.05 -15.12 2.35
C LEU A 166 -22.56 -14.91 2.08
N PRO A 167 -23.44 -15.44 2.95
CA PRO A 167 -24.88 -15.34 2.77
C PRO A 167 -25.41 -13.91 2.98
N GLU A 168 -24.67 -13.07 3.71
CA GLU A 168 -25.05 -11.71 4.04
C GLU A 168 -25.10 -10.83 2.79
N ARG A 169 -26.27 -10.22 2.55
CA ARG A 169 -26.53 -9.26 1.47
C ARG A 169 -27.16 -8.01 2.04
N TYR A 170 -26.76 -6.85 1.52
CA TYR A 170 -27.23 -5.56 1.97
C TYR A 170 -27.70 -4.75 0.77
N GLY A 171 -28.80 -4.02 0.91
CA GLY A 171 -29.36 -3.19 -0.15
C GLY A 171 -29.80 -1.83 0.38
N LYS A 172 -29.57 -0.77 -0.40
CA LYS A 172 -30.01 0.58 -0.04
C LYS A 172 -30.16 1.47 -1.27
N VAL A 173 -31.09 2.43 -1.22
CA VAL A 173 -31.22 3.48 -2.24
C VAL A 173 -30.15 4.54 -2.03
N LEU A 174 -29.59 5.09 -3.11
CA LEU A 174 -28.70 6.24 -3.04
C LEU A 174 -29.49 7.50 -2.67
N GLU A 175 -29.17 8.08 -1.52
CA GLU A 175 -29.72 9.35 -1.07
C GLU A 175 -28.72 10.45 -1.40
N LYS A 176 -29.09 11.36 -2.32
CA LYS A 176 -28.18 12.42 -2.81
C LYS A 176 -26.84 11.84 -3.29
N GLY A 177 -26.86 10.69 -3.97
CA GLY A 177 -25.66 10.05 -4.52
C GLY A 177 -24.78 9.37 -3.47
N ASN A 178 -25.30 9.12 -2.27
CA ASN A 178 -24.58 8.44 -1.19
C ASN A 178 -25.43 7.34 -0.55
N ALA A 179 -24.82 6.21 -0.22
CA ALA A 179 -25.43 5.15 0.57
C ALA A 179 -24.42 4.58 1.55
N LYS A 180 -24.71 4.76 2.84
CA LYS A 180 -23.98 4.10 3.93
C LYS A 180 -24.67 2.80 4.32
N LEU A 181 -23.92 1.69 4.25
CA LEU A 181 -24.33 0.35 4.65
C LEU A 181 -23.51 -0.06 5.88
N TYR A 182 -24.16 -0.75 6.83
CA TYR A 182 -23.53 -1.20 8.07
C TYR A 182 -23.68 -2.71 8.20
N ALA A 183 -22.58 -3.42 8.35
CA ALA A 183 -22.56 -4.86 8.59
C ALA A 183 -22.10 -5.15 10.01
N MET A 184 -22.85 -5.98 10.73
CA MET A 184 -22.46 -6.48 12.05
C MET A 184 -21.53 -7.67 11.87
N MET A 185 -20.27 -7.57 12.29
CA MET A 185 -19.28 -8.62 12.01
C MET A 185 -19.59 -9.92 12.76
N SER A 186 -20.30 -9.89 13.88
CA SER A 186 -20.77 -11.11 14.55
C SER A 186 -21.85 -11.87 13.77
N LYS A 187 -22.53 -11.22 12.81
CA LYS A 187 -23.43 -11.91 11.87
C LYS A 187 -22.68 -12.45 10.66
N VAL A 188 -21.74 -11.65 10.13
CA VAL A 188 -20.90 -12.03 8.98
C VAL A 188 -19.95 -13.18 9.33
N PHE A 189 -19.35 -13.13 10.52
CA PHE A 189 -18.45 -14.13 11.08
C PHE A 189 -18.91 -14.53 12.50
N PRO A 190 -19.87 -15.46 12.62
CA PRO A 190 -20.38 -15.92 13.91
C PRO A 190 -19.29 -16.50 14.81
N GLU A 191 -19.40 -16.31 16.13
CA GLU A 191 -18.42 -16.82 17.10
C GLU A 191 -18.26 -18.34 17.05
N ALA A 192 -19.35 -19.07 16.76
CA ALA A 192 -19.33 -20.52 16.62
C ALA A 192 -18.59 -21.01 15.36
N SER A 193 -18.27 -20.11 14.43
CA SER A 193 -17.52 -20.43 13.21
C SER A 193 -16.04 -20.08 13.35
N GLU A 194 -15.21 -20.83 12.62
CA GLU A 194 -13.80 -20.49 12.46
C GLU A 194 -13.66 -19.14 11.77
N PHE A 195 -12.87 -18.24 12.35
CA PHE A 195 -12.64 -16.93 11.75
C PHE A 195 -11.62 -17.11 10.63
N PRO A 196 -11.87 -16.56 9.43
CA PRO A 196 -11.00 -16.72 8.28
C PRO A 196 -9.73 -15.86 8.42
N GLU A 197 -8.83 -16.26 9.32
CA GLU A 197 -7.56 -15.57 9.53
C GLU A 197 -6.69 -15.59 8.26
N GLU A 198 -5.93 -14.52 8.07
CA GLU A 198 -4.99 -14.30 6.96
C GLU A 198 -5.66 -14.20 5.57
N LYS A 199 -6.99 -14.27 5.50
CA LYS A 199 -7.75 -13.99 4.29
C LYS A 199 -8.08 -12.50 4.17
N ARG A 200 -8.68 -12.11 3.04
CA ARG A 200 -9.21 -10.76 2.81
C ARG A 200 -10.72 -10.77 2.78
N LEU A 201 -11.34 -9.65 3.19
CA LEU A 201 -12.75 -9.43 2.94
C LEU A 201 -12.92 -9.17 1.44
N TYR A 202 -13.77 -9.96 0.80
CA TYR A 202 -14.23 -9.71 -0.54
C TYR A 202 -15.53 -8.91 -0.47
N VAL A 203 -15.58 -7.76 -1.13
CA VAL A 203 -16.78 -6.92 -1.19
C VAL A 203 -17.14 -6.71 -2.66
N THR A 204 -18.36 -7.07 -3.04
CA THR A 204 -18.92 -6.71 -4.35
C THR A 204 -20.11 -5.80 -4.14
N VAL A 205 -20.13 -4.70 -4.86
CA VAL A 205 -21.23 -3.73 -4.85
C VAL A 205 -21.72 -3.51 -6.26
N ASN A 206 -22.99 -3.79 -6.50
CA ASN A 206 -23.68 -3.44 -7.74
C ASN A 206 -24.46 -2.15 -7.52
N VAL A 207 -24.16 -1.13 -8.32
CA VAL A 207 -24.88 0.15 -8.33
C VAL A 207 -25.70 0.21 -9.61
N THR A 208 -27.03 0.34 -9.47
CA THR A 208 -27.97 0.38 -10.60
C THR A 208 -28.62 1.74 -10.69
N GLU A 209 -28.52 2.39 -11.84
CA GLU A 209 -29.12 3.69 -12.13
C GLU A 209 -30.64 3.57 -12.34
N ALA A 210 -31.42 4.50 -11.78
CA ALA A 210 -32.88 4.37 -11.68
C ALA A 210 -33.66 4.53 -12.99
N GLY A 211 -33.13 5.24 -13.99
CA GLY A 211 -33.84 5.60 -15.23
C GLY A 211 -33.49 4.72 -16.42
N THR A 212 -32.21 4.36 -16.58
CA THR A 212 -31.68 3.58 -17.70
C THR A 212 -31.50 2.10 -17.33
N GLY A 213 -31.41 1.79 -16.04
CA GLY A 213 -31.04 0.45 -15.56
C GLY A 213 -29.57 0.10 -15.78
N GLU A 214 -28.74 1.07 -16.16
CA GLU A 214 -27.29 0.86 -16.27
C GLU A 214 -26.70 0.47 -14.91
N ASN A 215 -25.82 -0.53 -14.91
CA ASN A 215 -25.19 -1.04 -13.71
C ASN A 215 -23.67 -0.83 -13.73
N GLN A 216 -23.11 -0.58 -12.55
CA GLN A 216 -21.66 -0.58 -12.32
C GLN A 216 -21.35 -1.48 -11.13
N THR A 217 -20.44 -2.44 -11.34
CA THR A 217 -19.95 -3.34 -10.29
C THR A 217 -18.62 -2.82 -9.75
N LEU A 218 -18.53 -2.68 -8.43
CA LEU A 218 -17.31 -2.37 -7.69
C LEU A 218 -16.88 -3.61 -6.92
N VAL A 219 -15.58 -3.89 -6.92
CA VAL A 219 -14.99 -5.01 -6.17
C VAL A 219 -13.85 -4.46 -5.30
N ASP A 220 -13.87 -4.79 -4.02
CA ASP A 220 -12.78 -4.51 -3.08
C ASP A 220 -12.28 -5.79 -2.42
N THR A 221 -10.95 -5.91 -2.34
CA THR A 221 -10.22 -6.99 -1.64
C THR A 221 -9.07 -6.40 -0.81
N THR A 222 -9.21 -5.16 -0.34
CA THR A 222 -8.11 -4.45 0.36
C THR A 222 -8.12 -4.69 1.87
N THR A 223 -9.28 -5.02 2.43
CA THR A 223 -9.46 -5.22 3.88
C THR A 223 -8.98 -6.61 4.31
N ILE A 224 -8.10 -6.68 5.32
CA ILE A 224 -7.54 -7.93 5.83
C ILE A 224 -8.39 -8.47 6.98
N LEU A 225 -8.60 -9.80 7.00
CA LEU A 225 -9.22 -10.52 8.10
C LEU A 225 -8.10 -11.10 8.99
N SER A 226 -7.90 -10.51 10.16
CA SER A 226 -6.86 -10.95 11.09
C SER A 226 -7.22 -10.62 12.53
N HIS A 227 -6.98 -11.58 13.41
CA HIS A 227 -7.07 -11.37 14.85
C HIS A 227 -5.71 -11.67 15.47
N PRO A 228 -5.07 -10.71 16.15
CA PRO A 228 -5.55 -9.37 16.52
C PRO A 228 -5.36 -8.28 15.43
N TYR A 229 -5.95 -7.10 15.64
CA TYR A 229 -5.87 -5.95 14.71
C TYR A 229 -4.44 -5.37 14.57
N TYR A 230 -3.66 -5.35 15.65
CA TYR A 230 -2.34 -4.74 15.69
C TYR A 230 -1.23 -5.78 15.59
N LYS A 231 -0.15 -5.42 14.90
CA LYS A 231 1.12 -6.14 14.86
C LYS A 231 2.20 -5.32 15.55
N ILE A 232 2.99 -5.97 16.39
CA ILE A 232 4.15 -5.37 17.05
C ILE A 232 5.42 -6.04 16.51
N ASP A 233 6.31 -5.24 15.94
CA ASP A 233 7.57 -5.70 15.37
C ASP A 233 8.76 -5.23 16.23
N PHE A 234 9.57 -6.20 16.67
CA PHE A 234 10.79 -5.97 17.47
C PHE A 234 12.07 -6.05 16.64
N SER A 235 11.99 -6.12 15.30
CA SER A 235 13.15 -6.24 14.41
C SER A 235 14.21 -5.16 14.63
N ALA A 236 13.80 -3.95 15.01
CA ALA A 236 14.69 -2.84 15.33
C ALA A 236 15.24 -2.85 16.77
N SER A 237 14.73 -3.71 17.64
CA SER A 237 15.17 -3.83 19.04
C SER A 237 16.49 -4.59 19.12
N ASP A 238 17.27 -4.29 20.16
CA ASP A 238 18.45 -5.09 20.48
C ASP A 238 18.04 -6.54 20.78
N GLN A 239 18.71 -7.50 20.13
CA GLN A 239 18.50 -8.94 20.37
C GLN A 239 19.30 -9.45 21.57
N TYR A 240 20.31 -8.69 22.00
CA TYR A 240 21.18 -9.06 23.11
C TYR A 240 21.22 -7.97 24.16
N PHE A 241 21.26 -8.35 25.42
CA PHE A 241 21.49 -7.44 26.54
C PHE A 241 22.84 -7.71 27.21
N LYS A 242 23.39 -6.67 27.84
CA LYS A 242 24.64 -6.70 28.59
C LYS A 242 24.29 -6.42 30.07
N PRO A 243 24.54 -7.36 31.00
CA PRO A 243 24.28 -7.11 32.42
C PRO A 243 25.05 -5.88 32.91
N GLY A 244 24.39 -5.03 33.69
CA GLY A 244 24.97 -3.78 34.19
C GLY A 244 24.85 -2.58 33.24
N PHE A 245 24.39 -2.79 32.00
CA PHE A 245 24.24 -1.73 31.01
C PHE A 245 22.77 -1.48 30.63
N PRO A 246 22.44 -0.29 30.11
CA PRO A 246 21.10 -0.01 29.61
C PRO A 246 20.76 -0.89 28.39
N PHE A 247 19.50 -1.32 28.32
CA PHE A 247 18.93 -2.01 27.16
C PHE A 247 17.92 -1.10 26.45
N THR A 248 18.04 -0.98 25.13
CA THR A 248 17.12 -0.17 24.32
C THR A 248 16.07 -1.07 23.65
N LEU A 249 14.86 -1.03 24.18
CA LEU A 249 13.69 -1.61 23.54
C LEU A 249 13.21 -0.71 22.41
N LYS A 250 13.10 -1.26 21.20
CA LYS A 250 12.42 -0.62 20.07
C LYS A 250 11.32 -1.52 19.57
N ALA A 251 10.10 -1.01 19.47
CA ALA A 251 8.99 -1.73 18.89
C ALA A 251 8.28 -0.84 17.88
N ALA A 252 8.01 -1.35 16.68
CA ALA A 252 7.18 -0.69 15.68
C ALA A 252 5.77 -1.25 15.76
N ILE A 253 4.77 -0.37 15.82
CA ILE A 253 3.36 -0.73 15.95
C ILE A 253 2.66 -0.38 14.64
N ARG A 254 1.99 -1.37 14.05
CA ARG A 254 1.25 -1.21 12.79
C ARG A 254 -0.09 -1.97 12.86
N SER A 255 -1.03 -1.62 12.01
CA SER A 255 -2.15 -2.54 11.72
C SER A 255 -1.62 -3.78 11.00
N GLN A 256 -2.39 -4.87 10.99
CA GLN A 256 -2.04 -6.06 10.19
C GLN A 256 -1.97 -5.75 8.68
N ALA A 257 -2.67 -4.71 8.21
CA ALA A 257 -2.55 -4.17 6.86
C ALA A 257 -1.32 -3.26 6.65
N GLY A 258 -0.45 -3.14 7.65
CA GLY A 258 0.80 -2.37 7.57
C GLY A 258 0.64 -0.87 7.76
N LYS A 259 -0.56 -0.35 8.04
CA LYS A 259 -0.75 1.08 8.27
C LYS A 259 -0.10 1.51 9.59
N PRO A 260 0.64 2.63 9.62
CA PRO A 260 1.13 3.22 10.85
C PRO A 260 -0.02 3.64 11.76
N THR A 261 0.10 3.35 13.06
CA THR A 261 -0.92 3.66 14.08
C THR A 261 -0.33 4.53 15.20
N PRO A 262 -0.17 5.85 14.96
CA PRO A 262 0.43 6.75 15.93
C PRO A 262 -0.49 6.98 17.13
N SER A 263 0.10 7.38 18.26
CA SER A 263 -0.65 7.76 19.48
C SER A 263 -1.52 6.65 20.11
N VAL A 264 -1.35 5.39 19.70
CA VAL A 264 -2.06 4.25 20.30
C VAL A 264 -1.51 3.97 21.71
N PRO A 265 -2.36 3.73 22.73
CA PRO A 265 -1.89 3.40 24.07
C PRO A 265 -1.19 2.05 24.14
N LEU A 266 0.01 2.03 24.70
CA LEU A 266 0.84 0.86 24.86
C LEU A 266 1.16 0.61 26.34
N TYR A 267 1.40 -0.64 26.66
CA TYR A 267 2.05 -1.03 27.89
C TYR A 267 3.25 -1.92 27.59
N ALA A 268 4.35 -1.70 28.29
CA ALA A 268 5.53 -2.54 28.22
C ALA A 268 5.89 -3.03 29.62
N VAL A 269 6.17 -4.32 29.74
CA VAL A 269 6.57 -4.98 30.97
C VAL A 269 7.88 -5.68 30.73
N VAL A 270 8.90 -5.31 31.49
CA VAL A 270 10.22 -5.95 31.46
C VAL A 270 10.42 -6.70 32.77
N ILE A 271 10.76 -7.98 32.68
CA ILE A 271 11.02 -8.87 33.79
C ILE A 271 12.48 -9.31 33.73
N PHE A 272 13.22 -9.03 34.80
CA PHE A 272 14.62 -9.45 34.96
C PHE A 272 14.67 -10.69 35.84
N LYS A 273 15.42 -11.71 35.42
CA LYS A 273 15.57 -12.98 36.13
C LYS A 273 17.05 -13.35 36.33
N ASP A 274 17.33 -14.05 37.42
CA ASP A 274 18.66 -14.64 37.70
C ASP A 274 18.89 -15.95 36.91
N LYS A 275 20.04 -16.59 37.10
CA LYS A 275 20.42 -17.87 36.46
C LYS A 275 19.43 -19.00 36.73
N ASN A 276 18.81 -18.99 37.91
CA ASN A 276 17.86 -20.01 38.34
C ASN A 276 16.43 -19.71 37.84
N GLY A 277 16.22 -18.57 37.17
CA GLY A 277 14.91 -18.13 36.67
C GLY A 277 14.10 -17.35 37.70
N ASN A 278 14.64 -17.04 38.88
CA ASN A 278 13.94 -16.25 39.89
C ASN A 278 13.85 -14.80 39.44
N ARG A 279 12.68 -14.18 39.63
CA ARG A 279 12.48 -12.77 39.30
C ARG A 279 13.25 -11.87 40.28
N ILE A 280 14.22 -11.14 39.76
CA ILE A 280 15.02 -10.17 40.52
C ILE A 280 14.56 -8.72 40.32
N GLY A 281 13.74 -8.47 39.29
CA GLY A 281 13.20 -7.13 39.04
C GLY A 281 12.05 -7.13 38.04
N LYS A 282 11.27 -6.05 38.08
CA LYS A 282 10.20 -5.77 37.13
C LYS A 282 10.09 -4.28 36.88
N LYS A 283 9.97 -3.88 35.62
CA LYS A 283 9.63 -2.51 35.22
C LYS A 283 8.36 -2.53 34.37
N LYS A 284 7.51 -1.53 34.55
CA LYS A 284 6.29 -1.32 33.78
C LYS A 284 6.33 0.09 33.22
N THR A 285 5.94 0.23 31.97
CA THR A 285 5.86 1.50 31.25
C THR A 285 4.51 1.57 30.56
N TYR A 286 3.83 2.70 30.67
CA TYR A 286 2.58 2.97 29.97
C TYR A 286 2.77 4.26 29.19
N GLU A 287 2.76 4.17 27.87
CA GLU A 287 2.96 5.31 26.99
C GLU A 287 2.20 5.12 25.69
N LYS A 288 2.02 6.22 24.96
CA LYS A 288 1.48 6.15 23.61
C LYS A 288 2.60 5.93 22.61
N ALA A 289 2.30 5.24 21.51
CA ALA A 289 3.18 5.20 20.35
C ALA A 289 3.50 6.63 19.87
N ASP A 290 4.73 6.86 19.41
CA ASP A 290 5.14 8.15 18.88
C ASP A 290 4.45 8.46 17.53
N GLN A 291 4.75 9.62 16.93
CA GLN A 291 4.17 10.04 15.64
C GLN A 291 4.57 9.12 14.48
N SER A 292 5.69 8.40 14.62
CA SER A 292 6.16 7.41 13.66
C SER A 292 5.64 6.00 13.99
N SER A 293 4.70 5.88 14.93
CA SER A 293 4.11 4.62 15.41
C SER A 293 5.11 3.66 16.07
N ASN A 294 6.10 4.20 16.77
CA ASN A 294 7.11 3.41 17.47
C ASN A 294 7.06 3.61 18.99
N LEU A 295 7.59 2.62 19.71
CA LEU A 295 7.93 2.69 21.12
C LEU A 295 9.44 2.55 21.24
N VAL A 296 10.10 3.56 21.80
CA VAL A 296 11.53 3.49 22.14
C VAL A 296 11.70 3.72 23.64
N LYS A 297 12.21 2.71 24.34
CA LYS A 297 12.44 2.78 25.79
C LYS A 297 13.77 2.20 26.21
N VAL A 298 14.43 2.89 27.13
CA VAL A 298 15.69 2.46 27.72
C VAL A 298 15.42 1.94 29.13
N TYR A 299 15.86 0.72 29.41
CA TYR A 299 15.74 0.07 30.72
C TYR A 299 17.12 -0.20 31.30
N GLN A 300 17.33 0.16 32.56
CA GLN A 300 18.56 -0.17 33.28
C GLN A 300 18.57 -1.65 33.67
N VAL A 301 19.57 -2.41 33.21
CA VAL A 301 19.69 -3.84 33.48
C VAL A 301 20.67 -4.07 34.63
N SER A 302 20.24 -4.83 35.64
CA SER A 302 21.11 -5.20 36.77
C SER A 302 22.21 -6.19 36.32
N GLU A 303 23.40 -6.08 36.89
CA GLU A 303 24.51 -7.03 36.67
C GLU A 303 24.16 -8.48 37.01
N LYS A 304 23.20 -8.70 37.91
CA LYS A 304 22.74 -10.03 38.31
C LYS A 304 21.75 -10.66 37.31
N THR A 305 21.37 -9.94 36.26
CA THR A 305 20.41 -10.40 35.27
C THR A 305 21.04 -11.43 34.35
N GLU A 306 20.43 -12.60 34.28
CA GLU A 306 20.84 -13.69 33.40
C GLU A 306 19.80 -13.98 32.31
N LYS A 307 18.53 -13.65 32.57
CA LYS A 307 17.44 -13.73 31.58
C LYS A 307 16.56 -12.48 31.64
N MET A 308 16.07 -12.06 30.48
CA MET A 308 15.17 -10.92 30.34
C MET A 308 13.96 -11.31 29.48
N GLU A 309 12.77 -10.99 29.97
CA GLU A 309 11.51 -11.20 29.26
C GLU A 309 10.80 -9.86 29.11
N ILE A 310 10.48 -9.51 27.88
CA ILE A 310 9.82 -8.26 27.55
C ILE A 310 8.47 -8.61 26.95
N LEU A 311 7.43 -7.95 27.43
CA LEU A 311 6.09 -8.04 26.89
C LEU A 311 5.65 -6.62 26.54
N VAL A 312 5.31 -6.39 25.28
CA VAL A 312 4.73 -5.13 24.83
C VAL A 312 3.35 -5.43 24.30
N GLY A 313 2.37 -4.64 24.71
CA GLY A 313 1.03 -4.77 24.18
C GLY A 313 0.34 -3.44 23.94
N VAL A 314 -0.69 -3.53 23.12
CA VAL A 314 -1.60 -2.45 22.75
C VAL A 314 -2.85 -2.53 23.61
N LEU A 315 -3.27 -1.39 24.16
CA LEU A 315 -4.49 -1.20 24.92
C LEU A 315 -5.39 -0.21 24.18
N ASP A 316 -6.03 -0.66 23.10
CA ASP A 316 -6.96 0.17 22.34
C ASP A 316 -8.39 -0.08 22.81
N TRP A 317 -8.81 0.76 23.76
CA TRP A 317 -10.16 0.74 24.30
C TRP A 317 -11.23 1.21 23.31
N MET A 318 -10.87 2.01 22.30
CA MET A 318 -11.82 2.45 21.27
C MET A 318 -12.17 1.31 20.31
N ARG A 319 -11.20 0.44 20.00
CA ARG A 319 -11.43 -0.75 19.17
C ARG A 319 -11.77 -2.01 19.98
N HIS A 320 -11.76 -1.94 21.31
CA HIS A 320 -11.85 -3.11 22.20
C HIS A 320 -10.79 -4.19 21.86
N VAL A 321 -9.59 -3.75 21.48
CA VAL A 321 -8.47 -4.62 21.10
C VAL A 321 -7.42 -4.62 22.20
N PHE A 322 -7.10 -5.82 22.65
CA PHE A 322 -5.93 -6.09 23.49
C PHE A 322 -5.02 -7.07 22.76
N THR A 323 -3.75 -6.76 22.70
CA THR A 323 -2.77 -7.57 21.98
C THR A 323 -1.42 -7.45 22.66
N ASP A 324 -0.72 -8.54 22.84
CA ASP A 324 0.63 -8.55 23.39
C ASP A 324 1.57 -9.43 22.60
N TYR A 325 2.80 -8.95 22.44
CA TYR A 325 3.90 -9.67 21.83
C TYR A 325 5.05 -9.74 22.82
N LYS A 326 5.76 -10.87 22.78
CA LYS A 326 6.90 -11.12 23.65
C LYS A 326 8.20 -10.94 22.86
N HIS A 327 9.18 -10.31 23.50
CA HIS A 327 10.56 -10.21 23.04
C HIS A 327 11.48 -10.79 24.11
N PHE A 328 12.37 -11.68 23.69
CA PHE A 328 13.28 -12.42 24.58
C PHE A 328 14.73 -12.15 24.19
N PRO A 329 15.28 -10.98 24.55
CA PRO A 329 16.68 -10.69 24.28
C PRO A 329 17.59 -11.63 25.07
N GLU A 330 18.61 -12.16 24.41
CA GLU A 330 19.57 -13.07 25.02
C GLU A 330 20.68 -12.31 25.77
N LYS A 331 21.27 -12.94 26.78
CA LYS A 331 22.47 -12.38 27.42
C LYS A 331 23.64 -12.48 26.44
N LEU A 332 24.32 -11.37 26.18
CA LEU A 332 25.52 -11.37 25.36
C LEU A 332 26.62 -12.23 26.01
N LYS A 333 27.05 -13.29 25.31
CA LYS A 333 28.10 -14.19 25.77
C LYS A 333 29.46 -13.50 25.70
N SER A 334 30.19 -13.48 26.80
CA SER A 334 31.55 -12.95 26.90
C SER A 334 32.39 -13.89 27.76
N GLY A 335 33.58 -14.26 27.30
CA GLY A 335 34.50 -15.12 28.07
C GLY A 335 35.06 -14.43 29.31
N THR A 336 35.09 -13.09 29.33
CA THR A 336 35.65 -12.28 30.43
C THR A 336 34.59 -11.48 31.19
N ASN A 337 33.32 -11.54 30.78
CA ASN A 337 32.23 -10.67 31.26
C ASN A 337 32.53 -9.16 31.15
N GLN A 338 33.44 -8.77 30.24
CA GLN A 338 33.69 -7.38 29.90
C GLN A 338 32.84 -6.97 28.70
N TYR A 339 32.26 -5.76 28.75
CA TYR A 339 31.36 -5.25 27.73
C TYR A 339 31.68 -3.78 27.42
N ILE A 340 31.53 -3.39 26.14
CA ILE A 340 31.53 -2.00 25.70
C ILE A 340 30.09 -1.61 25.37
N HIS A 341 29.61 -0.49 25.89
CA HIS A 341 28.29 0.05 25.56
C HIS A 341 28.44 1.37 24.82
N ILE A 342 27.75 1.48 23.68
CA ILE A 342 27.70 2.70 22.87
C ILE A 342 26.24 3.12 22.87
N SER A 343 25.97 4.33 23.32
CA SER A 343 24.64 4.93 23.29
C SER A 343 24.66 6.17 22.41
N MET A 344 23.64 6.34 21.58
CA MET A 344 23.43 7.58 20.84
C MET A 344 22.54 8.49 21.68
N GLU A 345 23.06 9.65 22.08
CA GLU A 345 22.23 10.70 22.65
C GLU A 345 21.29 11.25 21.59
N LYS A 346 20.05 11.59 21.95
CA LYS A 346 19.15 12.29 21.04
C LYS A 346 19.84 13.59 20.61
N PRO A 347 19.88 13.94 19.30
CA PRO A 347 20.40 15.22 18.89
C PRO A 347 19.63 16.31 19.65
N ILE A 348 20.38 17.19 20.31
CA ILE A 348 19.84 18.36 20.97
C ILE A 348 19.06 19.12 19.91
N GLY A 349 17.73 19.17 20.05
CA GLY A 349 16.88 19.93 19.14
C GLY A 349 17.38 21.36 19.09
N VAL A 350 17.84 21.79 17.92
CA VAL A 350 18.04 23.22 17.66
C VAL A 350 16.65 23.84 17.81
N ARG A 351 16.53 24.74 18.78
CA ARG A 351 15.31 25.50 19.11
C ARG A 351 14.75 26.25 17.91
#